data_AF-A0A6A4L564-F1
#
_entry.id   AF-A0A6A4L564-F1
#
_cell.length_a   1.000
_cell.length_b   1.000
_cell.length_c   1.000
_cell.angle_alpha   90.00
_cell.angle_beta   90.00
_cell.angle_gamma   90.00
#
_symmetry.space_group_name_H-M   'P 1'
#
loop_
_entity.id
_entity.type
_entity.pdbx_description
1 polymer ?
#
loop_
_entity_poly.entity_id
_entity_poly.type
_entity_poly.pdbx_seq_one_letter_code
_entity_poly.pdbx_strand_id
1 'polypeptide(L)' 'MHYDVTDHAAEDIPSLTADAAKEHPGVSYVITAPLGLHQLLVVLVLQDVVNDRIKHCLSHVAGIEEECSVCAGTGKCRLY' A
#
# COMPACT_ATOMS: atom_id res chain seq x y z
N MET A 1 -7.34 21.40 10.76
CA MET A 1 -6.47 21.11 9.62
C MET A 1 -7.34 20.52 8.54
N HIS A 2 -7.70 21.34 7.55
CA HIS A 2 -8.39 20.89 6.34
C HIS A 2 -7.33 20.18 5.49
N TYR A 3 -7.36 18.85 5.44
CA TYR A 3 -6.71 18.16 4.34
C TYR A 3 -7.65 18.35 3.16
N ASP A 4 -7.32 19.27 2.25
CA ASP A 4 -7.81 19.15 0.88
C ASP A 4 -7.32 17.80 0.38
N VAL A 5 -8.20 16.81 0.33
CA VAL A 5 -7.90 15.53 -0.32
C VAL A 5 -8.01 15.82 -1.81
N THR A 6 -6.95 16.39 -2.38
CA THR A 6 -6.74 16.35 -3.83
C THR A 6 -6.76 14.89 -4.26
N ASP A 7 -7.29 14.62 -5.46
CA ASP A 7 -7.36 13.26 -5.95
C ASP A 7 -5.94 12.75 -6.20
N HIS A 8 -5.42 11.89 -5.29
CA HIS A 8 -4.06 11.38 -5.36
C HIS A 8 -3.70 10.81 -6.73
N ALA A 9 -4.65 10.15 -7.41
CA ALA A 9 -4.41 9.54 -8.71
C ALA A 9 -4.56 10.54 -9.86
N ALA A 10 -5.56 11.43 -9.79
CA ALA A 10 -5.87 12.34 -10.89
C ALA A 10 -5.11 13.68 -10.84
N GLU A 11 -4.60 14.10 -9.69
CA GLU A 11 -4.00 15.42 -9.48
C GLU A 11 -2.56 15.33 -8.97
N ASP A 12 -2.33 14.71 -7.81
CA ASP A 12 -1.02 14.75 -7.14
C ASP A 12 0.06 14.02 -7.95
N ILE A 13 -0.21 12.77 -8.34
CA ILE A 13 0.73 11.96 -9.11
C ILE A 13 1.09 12.63 -10.45
N PRO A 14 0.12 13.11 -11.26
CA PRO A 14 0.42 13.87 -12.48
C PRO A 14 1.27 15.11 -12.25
N SER A 15 0.92 15.93 -11.25
CA SER A 15 1.64 17.18 -10.96
C SER A 15 3.09 16.91 -10.55
N LEU A 16 3.30 16.01 -9.59
CA LEU A 16 4.64 15.66 -9.10
C LEU A 16 5.50 15.01 -10.19
N THR A 17 4.91 14.15 -11.01
CA THR A 17 5.64 13.50 -12.11
C THR A 17 6.07 14.52 -13.18
N ALA A 18 5.19 15.47 -13.52
CA ALA A 18 5.50 16.52 -14.49
C ALA A 18 6.62 17.44 -13.99
N ASP A 19 6.64 17.75 -12.69
CA ASP A 19 7.69 18.55 -12.08
C ASP A 19 9.04 17.82 -12.10
N ALA A 20 9.07 16.54 -11.72
CA ALA A 20 10.30 15.74 -11.77
C ALA A 20 10.83 15.56 -13.21
N ALA A 21 9.94 15.42 -14.20
CA ALA A 21 10.33 15.24 -15.60
C ALA A 21 11.07 16.45 -16.20
N LYS A 22 10.89 17.66 -15.64
CA LYS A 22 11.63 18.87 -16.08
C LYS A 22 13.14 18.70 -15.95
N GLU A 23 13.60 17.89 -14.99
CA GLU A 23 15.01 17.60 -14.76
C GLU A 23 15.59 16.60 -15.78
N HIS A 24 14.73 15.93 -16.56
CA HIS A 24 15.10 14.86 -17.49
C HIS A 24 14.44 15.01 -18.88
N PRO A 25 14.71 16.09 -19.63
CA PRO A 25 13.97 16.44 -20.86
C PRO A 25 14.09 15.44 -22.02
N GLY A 26 15.06 14.51 -21.98
CA GLY A 26 15.23 13.46 -22.98
C GLY A 26 14.52 12.14 -22.66
N VAL A 27 13.84 12.04 -21.51
CA VAL A 27 13.22 10.79 -21.03
C VAL A 27 11.71 10.90 -21.16
N SER A 28 11.10 10.04 -21.97
CA SER A 28 9.65 9.92 -22.06
C SER A 28 9.10 9.08 -20.91
N TYR A 29 7.93 9.45 -20.40
CA TYR A 29 7.23 8.73 -19.33
C TYR A 29 5.74 8.62 -19.63
N VAL A 30 5.08 7.68 -18.95
CA VAL A 30 3.63 7.50 -18.99
C VAL A 30 3.13 7.22 -17.57
N ILE A 31 2.07 7.92 -17.17
CA ILE A 31 1.33 7.60 -15.95
C ILE A 31 0.23 6.64 -16.36
N THR A 32 0.31 5.41 -15.87
CA THR A 32 -0.71 4.39 -16.15
C THR A 32 -1.94 4.61 -15.28
N ALA A 33 -3.07 4.03 -15.67
CA ALA A 33 -4.23 3.94 -14.78
C ALA A 33 -3.86 3.23 -13.45
N PRO A 34 -4.50 3.57 -12.33
CA PRO A 34 -4.33 2.84 -11.08
C PRO A 34 -4.62 1.35 -11.28
N LEU A 35 -3.74 0.49 -10.80
CA LEU A 35 -3.84 -0.95 -11.05
C LEU A 35 -5.05 -1.62 -10.36
N GLY A 36 -5.56 -1.00 -9.29
CA GLY A 36 -6.71 -1.51 -8.54
C GLY A 36 -6.59 -2.98 -8.12
N LEU A 37 -7.74 -3.64 -7.95
CA LEU A 37 -7.83 -5.09 -7.73
C LEU A 37 -7.77 -5.84 -9.07
N HIS A 38 -6.62 -5.82 -9.73
CA HIS A 38 -6.39 -6.66 -10.90
C HIS A 38 -6.21 -8.14 -10.48
N GLN A 39 -6.75 -9.09 -11.25
CA GLN A 39 -6.76 -10.51 -10.88
C GLN A 39 -5.36 -11.08 -10.61
N LEU A 40 -4.34 -10.66 -11.37
CA LEU A 40 -2.95 -11.07 -11.12
C LEU A 40 -2.37 -10.50 -9.81
N LEU A 41 -2.76 -9.28 -9.42
CA LEU A 41 -2.34 -8.68 -8.15
C LEU A 41 -3.01 -9.37 -6.97
N VAL A 42 -4.25 -9.83 -7.13
CA VAL A 42 -4.92 -10.67 -6.13
C VAL A 42 -4.14 -11.96 -5.91
N VAL A 43 -3.73 -12.64 -6.99
CA VAL A 43 -2.99 -13.90 -6.88
C VAL A 43 -1.61 -13.69 -6.25
N LEU A 44 -0.89 -12.60 -6.57
CA LEU A 44 0.48 -12.39 -6.06
C LEU A 44 0.54 -11.71 -4.68
N VAL A 45 -0.38 -10.77 -4.39
CA VAL A 45 -0.31 -9.95 -3.17
C VAL A 45 -1.32 -10.42 -2.14
N LEU A 46 -2.57 -10.66 -2.53
CA LEU A 46 -3.60 -11.07 -1.57
C LEU A 46 -3.37 -12.52 -1.10
N GLN A 47 -3.03 -13.43 -2.02
CA GLN A 47 -2.88 -14.83 -1.67
C GLN A 47 -1.66 -15.09 -0.79
N ASP A 48 -0.52 -14.51 -1.12
CA ASP A 48 0.73 -14.78 -0.42
C ASP A 48 0.94 -13.79 0.72
N VAL A 49 1.11 -12.50 0.41
CA VAL A 49 1.52 -11.49 1.40
C VAL A 49 0.41 -11.20 2.42
N VAL A 50 -0.81 -10.95 1.95
CA VAL A 50 -1.91 -10.58 2.85
C VAL A 50 -2.31 -11.76 3.72
N ASN A 51 -2.46 -12.97 3.16
CA ASN A 51 -2.79 -14.14 3.97
C ASN A 51 -1.69 -14.50 4.95
N ASP A 52 -0.41 -14.42 4.57
CA ASP A 52 0.68 -14.70 5.51
C ASP A 52 0.68 -13.71 6.67
N ARG A 53 0.43 -12.43 6.38
CA ARG A 53 0.29 -11.43 7.43
C ARG A 53 -0.92 -11.70 8.32
N ILE A 54 -2.08 -12.03 7.74
CA ILE A 54 -3.30 -12.35 8.50
C ILE A 54 -3.06 -13.57 9.40
N LYS A 55 -2.50 -14.65 8.85
CA LYS A 55 -2.19 -15.87 9.62
C LYS A 55 -1.23 -15.57 10.76
N HIS A 56 -0.18 -14.80 10.50
CA HIS A 56 0.77 -14.41 11.54
C HIS A 56 0.10 -13.57 12.63
N CYS A 57 -0.70 -12.55 12.28
CA CYS A 57 -1.43 -11.76 13.26
C CYS A 57 -2.44 -12.60 14.06
N LEU A 58 -3.12 -13.57 13.44
CA LEU A 58 -4.01 -14.49 14.15
C LEU A 58 -3.22 -15.40 15.12
N SER A 59 -2.05 -15.89 14.69
CA SER A 59 -1.13 -16.68 15.53
C SER A 59 -0.61 -15.88 16.72
N HIS A 60 -0.28 -14.61 16.49
CA HIS A 60 0.12 -13.68 17.54
C HIS A 60 -1.00 -13.48 18.57
N VAL A 61 -2.22 -13.22 18.12
CA VAL A 61 -3.36 -13.06 19.05
C VAL A 61 -3.69 -14.35 19.79
N ALA A 62 -3.35 -15.51 19.22
CA ALA A 62 -3.43 -16.80 19.90
C ALA A 62 -2.26 -17.06 20.89
N GLY A 63 -1.30 -16.13 20.99
CA GLY A 63 -0.14 -16.22 21.90
C GLY A 63 0.99 -17.13 21.41
N ILE A 64 1.02 -17.45 20.11
CA ILE A 64 2.00 -18.38 19.51
C ILE A 64 3.19 -17.63 18.92
N GLU A 65 2.93 -16.48 18.29
CA GLU A 65 3.93 -15.65 17.61
C GLU A 65 4.04 -14.27 18.28
N GLU A 66 5.19 -13.62 18.08
CA GLU A 66 5.38 -12.22 18.49
C GLU A 66 4.58 -11.26 17.60
N GLU A 67 4.52 -9.99 18.00
CA GLU A 67 3.93 -8.94 17.17
C GLU A 67 4.68 -8.78 15.85
N CYS A 68 3.95 -8.57 14.75
CA CYS A 68 4.58 -8.27 13.48
C CYS A 68 5.08 -6.82 13.39
N SER A 69 5.95 -6.53 12.42
CA SER A 69 6.53 -5.19 12.20
C SER A 69 5.51 -4.06 12.01
N VAL A 70 4.27 -4.37 11.64
CA VAL A 70 3.20 -3.38 11.42
C VAL A 70 2.36 -3.16 12.68
N CYS A 71 2.13 -4.19 13.49
CA CYS A 71 1.28 -4.09 14.69
C CYS A 71 2.07 -3.91 15.98
N ALA A 72 3.39 -4.08 15.95
CA ALA A 72 4.26 -3.98 17.12
C ALA A 72 4.03 -2.68 17.90
N GLY A 73 3.72 -2.81 19.19
CA GLY A 73 3.46 -1.70 20.11
C GLY A 73 2.16 -0.93 19.85
N THR A 74 1.35 -1.34 18.87
CA THR A 74 0.09 -0.64 18.54
C THR A 74 -1.12 -1.19 19.28
N GLY A 75 -1.07 -2.44 19.73
CA GLY A 75 -2.21 -3.14 20.34
C GLY A 75 -3.44 -3.29 19.42
N LYS A 76 -3.27 -3.11 18.09
CA LYS A 76 -4.37 -3.09 17.12
C LYS A 76 -4.82 -4.48 16.68
N CYS A 77 -3.95 -5.47 16.69
CA CYS A 77 -4.31 -6.86 16.41
C CYS A 77 -4.82 -7.51 17.70
N ARG A 78 -6.14 -7.64 17.83
CA ARG A 78 -6.82 -8.33 18.94
C ARG A 78 -8.15 -8.91 18.46
N LEU A 79 -8.59 -10.00 19.09
CA LEU A 79 -9.93 -10.55 18.89
C LEU A 79 -10.94 -9.74 19.71
N TYR A 80 -12.13 -9.53 19.15
CA TYR A 80 -13.28 -8.90 19.81
C TYR A 80 -14.43 -9.88 19.89
#